data_AF-A0A962ZUQ5-F1
#
_entry.id   AF-A0A962ZUQ5-F1
#
_cell.length_a   1.000
_cell.length_b   1.000
_cell.length_c   1.000
_cell.angle_alpha   90.00
_cell.angle_beta   90.00
_cell.angle_gamma   90.00
#
_symmetry.space_group_name_H-M   'P 1'
#
loop_
_entity.id
_entity.type
_entity.pdbx_description
1 polymer ?
#
loop_
_entity_poly.entity_id
_entity_poly.type
_entity_poly.pdbx_seq_one_letter_code
_entity_poly.pdbx_strand_id
1 'polypeptide(L)'
;MVFPPAVALGAGLLLCCSAGALLAQPAAVHEQESDPPVRPYAVTEQREPCADYEPLRRPWFGDTHVHTAWSFDASSQDTRNKPADAYAFARGAPMGIQPYDDQDRPQREIQIDRPLDFTAITDHSEFMGEMRLCTTPGASGYWHPVCIAHRWLPQYSFATFGAYGMAGKKRWGFCGEDNATCFAAARDTWRDIQDA
;
A
#
# COMPACT_ATOMS: atom_id res chain seq x y z
N MET A 1 5.49 -55.89 27.58
CA MET A 1 5.05 -57.21 27.08
C MET A 1 4.85 -57.02 25.58
N VAL A 2 5.84 -57.27 24.72
CA VAL A 2 6.21 -58.58 24.10
C VAL A 2 4.92 -59.23 23.56
N PHE A 3 4.70 -59.38 22.25
CA PHE A 3 5.36 -60.37 21.38
C PHE A 3 5.25 -60.02 19.88
N PRO A 4 6.27 -60.35 19.06
CA PRO A 4 6.13 -60.61 17.62
C PRO A 4 6.01 -62.15 17.38
N PRO A 5 6.13 -62.65 16.13
CA PRO A 5 5.09 -62.70 15.12
C PRO A 5 4.74 -64.17 14.74
N ALA A 6 3.69 -64.37 13.96
CA ALA A 6 3.49 -65.64 13.24
C ALA A 6 3.20 -65.36 11.77
N VAL A 7 4.12 -65.79 10.92
CA VAL A 7 4.01 -65.83 9.47
C VAL A 7 3.45 -67.19 9.07
N ALA A 8 2.48 -67.21 8.15
CA ALA A 8 2.10 -68.40 7.40
C ALA A 8 2.03 -68.05 5.91
N LEU A 9 2.74 -68.85 5.11
CA LEU A 9 2.82 -68.77 3.66
C LEU A 9 1.50 -69.16 2.98
N GLY A 10 1.12 -68.43 1.95
CA GLY A 10 0.09 -68.81 0.97
C GLY A 10 0.60 -68.58 -0.45
N ALA A 11 0.63 -69.63 -1.26
CA ALA A 11 1.07 -69.63 -2.65
C ALA A 11 0.10 -68.82 -3.53
N GLY A 12 0.64 -67.85 -4.27
CA GLY A 12 -0.12 -66.98 -5.19
C GLY A 12 -0.02 -67.45 -6.64
N LEU A 13 -1.19 -67.74 -7.21
CA LEU A 13 -1.47 -68.04 -8.61
C LEU A 13 -1.04 -66.88 -9.53
N LEU A 14 -0.21 -67.16 -10.55
CA LEU A 14 0.19 -66.18 -11.58
C LEU A 14 -1.01 -65.87 -12.49
N LEU A 15 -1.59 -64.69 -12.31
CA LEU A 15 -2.60 -64.11 -13.20
C LEU A 15 -1.90 -63.27 -14.27
N CYS A 16 -1.98 -63.68 -15.54
CA CYS A 16 -1.56 -62.88 -16.68
C CYS A 16 -2.48 -61.66 -16.85
N CYS A 17 -2.03 -60.48 -16.42
CA CYS A 17 -2.67 -59.21 -16.78
C CYS A 17 -2.21 -58.78 -18.18
N SER A 18 -3.08 -58.94 -19.18
CA SER A 18 -2.96 -58.26 -20.46
C SER A 18 -3.19 -56.75 -20.25
N ALA A 19 -2.14 -55.96 -20.49
CA ALA A 19 -2.18 -54.50 -20.41
C ALA A 19 -3.02 -53.93 -21.58
N GLY A 20 -4.30 -53.65 -21.31
CA GLY A 20 -5.10 -52.76 -22.14
C GLY A 20 -4.73 -51.32 -21.86
N ALA A 21 -4.13 -50.63 -22.83
CA ALA A 21 -3.89 -49.19 -22.74
C ALA A 21 -5.24 -48.46 -22.80
N LEU A 22 -5.74 -48.04 -21.64
CA LEU A 22 -6.85 -47.10 -21.54
C LEU A 22 -6.30 -45.70 -21.85
N LEU A 23 -6.57 -45.19 -23.05
CA LEU A 23 -6.35 -43.79 -23.36
C LEU A 23 -7.39 -42.96 -22.59
N ALA A 24 -6.97 -42.34 -21.49
CA ALA A 24 -7.76 -41.32 -20.81
C ALA A 24 -7.93 -40.13 -21.75
N GLN A 25 -9.15 -39.91 -22.24
CA GLN A 25 -9.49 -38.67 -22.92
C GLN A 25 -9.45 -37.53 -21.89
N PRO A 26 -8.85 -36.37 -22.23
CA PRO A 26 -8.98 -35.19 -21.39
C PRO A 26 -10.47 -34.86 -21.31
N ALA A 27 -10.99 -34.71 -20.10
CA ALA A 27 -12.33 -34.20 -19.90
C ALA A 27 -12.41 -32.82 -20.58
N ALA A 28 -13.24 -32.72 -21.61
CA ALA A 28 -13.55 -31.43 -22.20
C ALA A 28 -14.20 -30.59 -21.10
N VAL A 29 -13.51 -29.53 -20.68
CA VAL A 29 -14.12 -28.47 -19.89
C VAL A 29 -15.16 -27.84 -20.81
N HIS A 30 -16.43 -28.16 -20.58
CA HIS A 30 -17.51 -27.40 -21.20
C HIS A 30 -17.44 -25.99 -20.59
N GLU A 31 -16.86 -25.05 -21.33
CA GLU A 31 -17.12 -23.63 -21.12
C GLU A 31 -18.62 -23.44 -21.34
N GLN A 32 -19.35 -23.44 -20.25
CA GLN A 32 -20.76 -23.16 -20.25
C GLN A 32 -20.89 -21.67 -20.51
N GLU A 33 -21.15 -21.32 -21.77
CA GLU A 33 -21.45 -19.96 -22.21
C GLU A 33 -22.74 -19.52 -21.51
N SER A 34 -22.58 -18.93 -20.33
CA SER A 34 -23.68 -18.38 -19.54
C SER A 34 -24.16 -17.10 -20.19
N ASP A 35 -25.48 -16.96 -20.35
CA ASP A 35 -26.09 -15.71 -20.80
C ASP A 35 -25.51 -14.51 -20.04
N PRO A 36 -25.29 -13.36 -20.71
CA PRO A 36 -24.76 -12.18 -20.06
C PRO A 36 -25.69 -11.76 -18.93
N PRO A 37 -25.15 -11.38 -17.77
CA PRO A 37 -25.96 -11.04 -16.61
C PRO A 37 -26.93 -9.89 -16.92
N VAL A 38 -28.22 -10.12 -16.66
CA VAL A 38 -29.29 -9.15 -16.91
C VAL A 38 -29.11 -7.95 -15.97
N ARG A 39 -28.91 -6.76 -16.55
CA ARG A 39 -28.67 -5.53 -15.79
C ARG A 39 -29.99 -4.94 -15.30
N PRO A 40 -30.09 -4.48 -14.04
CA PRO A 40 -31.28 -3.76 -13.57
C PRO A 40 -31.32 -2.29 -14.05
N TYR A 41 -30.41 -1.88 -14.93
CA TYR A 41 -30.28 -0.51 -15.43
C TYR A 41 -29.79 -0.47 -16.88
N ALA A 42 -30.16 0.60 -17.60
CA ALA A 42 -29.67 0.85 -18.95
C ALA A 42 -28.25 1.43 -18.94
N VAL A 43 -27.39 0.94 -19.85
CA VAL A 43 -26.06 1.50 -20.08
C VAL A 43 -26.17 2.54 -21.18
N THR A 44 -25.74 3.77 -20.91
CA THR A 44 -25.83 4.90 -21.86
C THR A 44 -24.62 5.04 -22.77
N GLU A 45 -23.55 4.31 -22.51
CA GLU A 45 -22.27 4.37 -23.21
C GLU A 45 -21.98 3.07 -23.98
N GLN A 46 -21.25 3.18 -25.09
CA GLN A 46 -20.71 2.02 -25.81
C GLN A 46 -19.33 1.70 -25.24
N ARG A 47 -19.25 0.63 -24.45
CA ARG A 47 -18.00 0.10 -23.92
C ARG A 47 -18.07 -1.41 -23.82
N GLU A 48 -16.92 -2.07 -23.83
CA GLU A 48 -16.84 -3.49 -23.51
C GLU A 48 -17.35 -3.72 -22.07
N PRO A 49 -18.12 -4.80 -21.82
CA PRO A 49 -18.50 -5.17 -20.47
C PRO A 49 -17.28 -5.40 -19.58
N CYS A 50 -17.35 -4.96 -18.31
CA CYS A 50 -16.31 -5.28 -17.34
C CYS A 50 -16.20 -6.80 -17.17
N ALA A 51 -14.97 -7.32 -17.15
CA ALA A 51 -14.72 -8.74 -16.89
C ALA A 51 -15.22 -9.20 -15.51
N ASP A 52 -15.22 -8.28 -14.53
CA ASP A 52 -15.76 -8.49 -13.20
C ASP A 52 -17.01 -7.61 -12.99
N TYR A 53 -18.18 -8.24 -12.99
CA TYR A 53 -19.48 -7.58 -12.89
C TYR A 53 -20.44 -8.38 -12.02
N GLU A 54 -21.11 -7.67 -11.11
CA GLU A 54 -22.19 -8.18 -10.28
C GLU A 54 -23.47 -7.39 -10.60
N PRO A 55 -24.59 -8.03 -11.02
CA PRO A 55 -25.88 -7.37 -11.25
C PRO A 55 -26.30 -6.36 -10.19
N LEU A 56 -26.04 -6.67 -8.91
CA LEU A 56 -26.41 -5.83 -7.77
C LEU A 56 -25.31 -4.85 -7.34
N ARG A 57 -24.16 -4.84 -8.03
CA ARG A 57 -22.92 -4.17 -7.64
C ARG A 57 -22.34 -4.76 -6.35
N ARG A 58 -21.07 -4.43 -6.07
CA ARG A 58 -20.41 -4.75 -4.80
C ARG A 58 -20.16 -3.44 -4.06
N PRO A 59 -20.67 -3.26 -2.83
CA PRO A 59 -20.31 -2.10 -2.03
C PRO A 59 -18.87 -2.28 -1.54
N TRP A 60 -18.05 -1.26 -1.74
CA TRP A 60 -16.69 -1.21 -1.22
C TRP A 60 -16.57 -0.02 -0.27
N PHE A 61 -15.91 -0.21 0.87
CA PHE A 61 -15.72 0.75 1.94
C PHE A 61 -14.23 1.00 2.14
N GLY A 62 -13.82 2.23 1.89
CA GLY A 62 -12.43 2.61 1.93
C GLY A 62 -12.25 4.09 2.19
N ASP A 63 -10.99 4.49 2.30
CA ASP A 63 -10.60 5.89 2.43
C ASP A 63 -10.09 6.43 1.09
N THR A 64 -10.48 7.64 0.75
CA THR A 64 -10.09 8.30 -0.51
C THR A 64 -9.08 9.42 -0.30
N HIS A 65 -8.73 9.73 0.95
CA HIS A 65 -7.97 10.91 1.30
C HIS A 65 -7.06 10.65 2.51
N VAL A 66 -5.95 9.94 2.27
CA VAL A 66 -4.98 9.60 3.32
C VAL A 66 -3.66 10.31 3.09
N HIS A 67 -3.11 10.90 4.16
CA HIS A 67 -1.82 11.59 4.14
C HIS A 67 -0.79 10.80 4.95
N THR A 68 0.46 10.86 4.52
CA THR A 68 1.61 10.17 5.11
C THR A 68 2.68 11.18 5.53
N ALA A 69 3.80 10.71 6.08
CA ALA A 69 4.98 11.53 6.40
C ALA A 69 5.54 12.31 5.20
N TRP A 70 5.13 11.98 3.97
CA TRP A 70 5.51 12.71 2.77
C TRP A 70 4.65 13.94 2.49
N SER A 71 3.47 14.03 3.10
CA SER A 71 2.65 15.22 3.02
C SER A 71 3.08 16.28 4.01
N PHE A 72 3.11 17.53 3.55
CA PHE A 72 3.47 18.68 4.35
C PHE A 72 2.62 18.82 5.63
N ASP A 73 1.29 18.70 5.53
CA ASP A 73 0.35 18.90 6.63
C ASP A 73 0.44 17.79 7.69
N ALA A 74 0.61 16.54 7.27
CA ALA A 74 0.76 15.39 8.15
C ALA A 74 2.14 15.38 8.82
N SER A 75 3.22 15.62 8.08
CA SER A 75 4.58 15.76 8.63
C SER A 75 4.66 16.91 9.63
N SER A 76 3.95 18.03 9.37
CA SER A 76 3.86 19.16 10.30
C SER A 76 3.12 18.85 11.60
N GLN A 77 2.45 17.69 11.68
CA GLN A 77 1.81 17.17 12.88
C GLN A 77 2.59 15.98 13.47
N ASP A 78 3.86 15.84 13.09
CA ASP A 78 4.76 14.76 13.53
C ASP A 78 4.29 13.37 13.08
N THR A 79 3.58 13.27 11.94
CA THR A 79 3.30 11.98 11.30
C THR A 79 4.58 11.43 10.69
N ARG A 80 5.00 10.23 11.13
CA ARG A 80 6.23 9.56 10.66
C ARG A 80 5.96 8.32 9.80
N ASN A 81 4.70 7.86 9.77
CA ASN A 81 4.26 6.70 9.00
C ASN A 81 4.32 6.98 7.50
N LYS A 82 4.86 6.03 6.74
CA LYS A 82 5.09 6.10 5.30
C LYS A 82 3.97 5.36 4.52
N PRO A 83 3.95 5.45 3.18
CA PRO A 83 2.92 4.80 2.37
C PRO A 83 2.70 3.32 2.66
N ALA A 84 3.76 2.53 2.83
CA ALA A 84 3.65 1.11 3.16
C ALA A 84 2.96 0.87 4.52
N ASP A 85 3.21 1.73 5.51
CA ASP A 85 2.56 1.66 6.82
C ASP A 85 1.07 1.98 6.70
N ALA A 86 0.71 3.00 5.91
CA ALA A 86 -0.69 3.37 5.67
C ALA A 86 -1.47 2.23 4.99
N TYR A 87 -0.88 1.57 4.00
CA TYR A 87 -1.49 0.40 3.36
C TYR A 87 -1.56 -0.81 4.30
N ALA A 88 -0.54 -1.04 5.15
CA ALA A 88 -0.58 -2.09 6.16
C ALA A 88 -1.70 -1.84 7.19
N PHE A 89 -1.83 -0.60 7.66
CA PHE A 89 -2.90 -0.18 8.57
C PHE A 89 -4.28 -0.37 7.94
N ALA A 90 -4.46 0.01 6.66
CA ALA A 90 -5.69 -0.23 5.92
C ALA A 90 -6.02 -1.72 5.77
N ARG A 91 -5.01 -2.61 5.72
CA ARG A 91 -5.18 -4.07 5.76
C ARG A 91 -5.41 -4.63 7.18
N GLY A 92 -5.50 -3.76 8.19
CA GLY A 92 -5.78 -4.12 9.58
C GLY A 92 -4.54 -4.36 10.44
N ALA A 93 -3.32 -4.05 9.98
CA ALA A 93 -2.15 -4.10 10.83
C ALA A 93 -2.19 -2.99 11.89
N PRO A 94 -1.66 -3.21 13.10
CA PRO A 94 -1.45 -2.13 14.06
C PRO A 94 -0.46 -1.09 13.50
N MET A 95 -0.66 0.18 13.87
CA MET A 95 0.18 1.30 13.47
C MET A 95 0.55 2.15 14.68
N GLY A 96 1.85 2.36 14.86
CA GLY A 96 2.36 3.26 15.89
C GLY A 96 2.14 4.73 15.53
N ILE A 97 1.77 5.53 16.52
CA ILE A 97 1.47 6.97 16.37
C ILE A 97 2.14 7.78 17.50
N GLN A 98 2.11 9.10 17.36
CA GLN A 98 2.65 10.05 18.33
C GLN A 98 2.03 9.88 19.74
N PRO A 99 2.78 10.20 20.82
CA PRO A 99 4.16 10.72 20.81
C PRO A 99 5.22 9.65 20.53
N TYR A 100 6.37 10.06 20.03
CA TYR A 100 7.55 9.21 19.82
C TYR A 100 8.59 9.46 20.93
N ASP A 101 9.42 8.46 21.25
CA ASP A 101 10.53 8.62 22.19
C ASP A 101 11.83 9.11 21.50
N ASP A 102 12.90 9.28 22.27
CA ASP A 102 14.21 9.75 21.78
C ASP A 102 14.87 8.77 20.78
N GLN A 103 14.37 7.53 20.68
CA GLN A 103 14.82 6.51 19.73
C GLN A 103 13.85 6.37 18.55
N ASP A 104 12.97 7.35 18.32
CA ASP A 104 11.99 7.37 17.23
C ASP A 104 10.95 6.23 17.31
N ARG A 105 10.71 5.70 18.52
CA ARG A 105 9.72 4.63 18.71
C ARG A 105 8.37 5.22 19.11
N PRO A 106 7.26 4.76 18.50
CA PRO A 106 5.93 5.21 18.87
C PRO A 106 5.59 4.75 20.29
N GLN A 107 5.02 5.64 21.11
CA GLN A 107 4.58 5.33 22.47
C GLN A 107 3.09 4.94 22.53
N ARG A 108 2.38 5.06 21.41
CA ARG A 108 0.97 4.69 21.25
C ARG A 108 0.79 3.92 19.96
N GLU A 109 -0.23 3.08 19.95
CA GLU A 109 -0.61 2.28 18.79
C GLU A 109 -2.11 2.42 18.54
N ILE A 110 -2.50 2.34 17.27
CA ILE A 110 -3.89 2.28 16.82
C ILE A 110 -4.06 1.12 15.85
N GLN A 111 -5.27 0.57 15.80
CA GLN A 111 -5.67 -0.47 14.85
C GLN A 111 -7.13 -0.25 14.49
N ILE A 112 -7.49 -0.46 13.22
CA ILE A 112 -8.90 -0.44 12.78
C ILE A 112 -9.56 -1.78 13.07
N ASP A 113 -10.84 -1.74 13.46
CA ASP A 113 -11.60 -2.93 13.85
C ASP A 113 -11.80 -3.95 12.69
N ARG A 114 -11.75 -3.46 11.44
CA ARG A 114 -11.82 -4.27 10.23
C ARG A 114 -10.95 -3.68 9.12
N PRO A 115 -10.33 -4.50 8.26
CA PRO A 115 -9.64 -4.02 7.07
C PRO A 115 -10.56 -3.22 6.14
N LEU A 116 -9.98 -2.25 5.43
CA LEU A 116 -10.63 -1.50 4.36
C LEU A 116 -10.55 -2.27 3.05
N ASP A 117 -11.55 -2.06 2.20
CA ASP A 117 -11.59 -2.59 0.85
C ASP A 117 -10.59 -1.90 -0.09
N PHE A 118 -10.38 -0.61 0.14
CA PHE A 118 -9.39 0.20 -0.57
C PHE A 118 -8.93 1.36 0.31
N THR A 119 -7.77 1.92 -0.03
CA THR A 119 -7.33 3.21 0.48
C THR A 119 -6.54 3.94 -0.58
N ALA A 120 -6.66 5.27 -0.64
CA ALA A 120 -5.89 6.11 -1.53
C ALA A 120 -5.01 7.08 -0.73
N ILE A 121 -3.71 7.03 -1.00
CA ILE A 121 -2.75 8.00 -0.48
C ILE A 121 -2.76 9.22 -1.39
N THR A 122 -3.02 10.39 -0.81
CA THR A 122 -3.25 11.66 -1.49
C THR A 122 -2.41 12.78 -0.87
N ASP A 123 -1.11 12.52 -0.70
CA ASP A 123 -0.18 13.50 -0.15
C ASP A 123 -0.17 14.81 -0.96
N HIS A 124 0.07 15.93 -0.27
CA HIS A 124 0.26 17.22 -0.93
C HIS A 124 1.42 17.16 -1.94
N SER A 125 1.15 17.67 -3.15
CA SER A 125 2.19 17.83 -4.17
C SER A 125 3.21 18.91 -3.78
N GLU A 126 2.73 19.92 -3.05
CA GLU A 126 3.53 21.00 -2.51
C GLU A 126 4.48 20.46 -1.45
N PHE A 127 5.75 20.79 -1.60
CA PHE A 127 6.80 20.44 -0.64
C PHE A 127 7.07 18.94 -0.48
N MET A 128 6.52 18.06 -1.34
CA MET A 128 6.78 16.62 -1.30
C MET A 128 8.29 16.27 -1.28
N GLY A 129 9.10 17.01 -2.05
CA GLY A 129 10.55 16.86 -2.05
C GLY A 129 11.21 17.47 -0.81
N GLU A 130 10.75 18.65 -0.41
CA GLU A 130 11.23 19.35 0.77
C GLU A 130 10.99 18.57 2.06
N MET A 131 9.84 17.91 2.22
CA MET A 131 9.55 17.05 3.37
C MET A 131 10.58 15.92 3.45
N ARG A 132 10.84 15.21 2.34
CA ARG A 132 11.90 14.18 2.28
C ARG A 132 13.27 14.74 2.66
N LEU A 133 13.66 15.88 2.11
CA LEU A 133 14.96 16.51 2.39
C LEU A 133 15.07 17.00 3.84
N CYS A 134 13.96 17.44 4.44
CA CYS A 134 13.92 17.88 5.83
C CYS A 134 13.92 16.70 6.81
N THR A 135 13.40 15.53 6.46
CA THR A 135 13.26 14.40 7.40
C THR A 135 14.28 13.28 7.20
N THR A 136 15.06 13.31 6.11
CA THR A 136 16.08 12.28 5.82
C THR A 136 17.48 12.70 6.29
N PRO A 137 18.09 12.02 7.27
CA PRO A 137 19.47 12.30 7.69
C PRO A 137 20.44 12.22 6.52
N GLY A 138 21.33 13.21 6.40
CA GLY A 138 22.32 13.28 5.32
C GLY A 138 21.83 13.94 4.03
N ALA A 139 20.53 14.23 3.90
CA ALA A 139 20.01 15.01 2.77
C ALA A 139 20.51 16.46 2.82
N SER A 140 20.62 17.10 1.65
CA SER A 140 21.13 18.47 1.51
C SER A 140 20.32 19.51 2.30
N GLY A 141 19.00 19.31 2.42
CA GLY A 141 18.11 20.18 3.18
C GLY A 141 18.13 19.92 4.69
N TYR A 142 18.66 18.79 5.16
CA TYR A 142 18.47 18.32 6.53
C TYR A 142 18.93 19.33 7.58
N TRP A 143 20.04 20.03 7.36
CA TRP A 143 20.56 21.03 8.31
C TRP A 143 20.13 22.47 8.00
N HIS A 144 19.29 22.70 7.00
CA HIS A 144 18.78 24.03 6.71
C HIS A 144 17.89 24.53 7.87
N PRO A 145 17.95 25.82 8.27
CA PRO A 145 17.20 26.33 9.42
C PRO A 145 15.71 26.02 9.39
N VAL A 146 15.08 26.08 8.21
CA VAL A 146 13.66 25.74 8.07
C VAL A 146 13.37 24.25 8.33
N CYS A 147 14.27 23.34 7.94
CA CYS A 147 14.10 21.91 8.19
C CYS A 147 14.35 21.57 9.66
N ILE A 148 15.31 22.25 10.29
CA ILE A 148 15.50 22.17 11.75
C ILE A 148 14.23 22.65 12.46
N ALA A 149 13.69 23.81 12.08
CA ALA A 149 12.45 24.34 12.65
C ALA A 149 11.27 23.37 12.42
N HIS A 150 11.15 22.77 11.23
CA HIS A 150 10.12 21.77 10.95
C HIS A 150 10.19 20.55 11.88
N ARG A 151 11.40 20.01 12.11
CA ARG A 151 11.58 18.84 12.98
C ARG A 151 11.41 19.12 14.46
N TRP A 152 11.87 20.27 14.95
CA TRP A 152 11.94 20.56 16.39
C TRP A 152 10.84 21.50 16.90
N LEU A 153 10.24 22.28 16.01
CA LEU A 153 9.18 23.23 16.31
C LEU A 153 8.07 23.13 15.23
N PRO A 154 7.47 21.95 15.04
CA PRO A 154 6.58 21.65 13.91
C PRO A 154 5.36 22.60 13.83
N GLN A 155 4.95 23.22 14.94
CA GLN A 155 3.89 24.24 14.98
C GLN A 155 4.17 25.46 14.08
N TYR A 156 5.44 25.74 13.74
CA TYR A 156 5.80 26.83 12.82
C TYR A 156 5.88 26.40 11.36
N SER A 157 5.65 25.12 11.05
CA SER A 157 5.68 24.61 9.67
C SER A 157 4.61 25.28 8.80
N PHE A 158 3.43 25.57 9.36
CA PHE A 158 2.39 26.33 8.66
C PHE A 158 2.77 27.79 8.38
N ALA A 159 3.58 28.43 9.23
CA ALA A 159 4.08 29.77 8.94
C ALA A 159 5.19 29.75 7.87
N THR A 160 6.07 28.76 7.93
CA THR A 160 7.23 28.65 7.04
C THR A 160 6.87 28.06 5.68
N PHE A 161 6.39 26.82 5.62
CA PHE A 161 6.02 26.17 4.36
C PHE A 161 4.64 26.61 3.87
N GLY A 162 3.65 26.76 4.76
CA GLY A 162 2.31 27.23 4.37
C GLY A 162 2.28 28.70 3.92
N ALA A 163 2.50 29.64 4.84
CA ALA A 163 2.38 31.06 4.55
C ALA A 163 3.52 31.58 3.66
N TYR A 164 4.79 31.37 4.05
CA TYR A 164 5.92 31.85 3.25
C TYR A 164 6.14 31.05 1.97
N GLY A 165 6.12 29.70 2.05
CA GLY A 165 6.32 28.84 0.89
C GLY A 165 5.13 28.85 -0.08
N MET A 166 3.96 28.41 0.36
CA MET A 166 2.82 28.13 -0.52
C MET A 166 2.14 29.43 -0.95
N ALA A 167 1.71 30.27 0.01
CA ALA A 167 1.04 31.53 -0.31
C ALA A 167 2.02 32.56 -0.93
N GLY A 168 3.26 32.59 -0.46
CA GLY A 168 4.32 33.43 -1.04
C GLY A 168 4.92 32.90 -2.34
N LYS A 169 4.59 31.68 -2.76
CA LYS A 169 5.14 30.97 -3.94
C LYS A 169 6.68 30.97 -3.92
N LYS A 170 7.25 30.68 -2.76
CA LYS A 170 8.70 30.63 -2.53
C LYS A 170 9.15 29.20 -2.25
N ARG A 171 10.36 28.91 -2.71
CA ARG A 171 11.12 27.73 -2.31
C ARG A 171 12.37 28.14 -1.56
N TRP A 172 12.92 27.21 -0.81
CA TRP A 172 14.07 27.43 0.04
C TRP A 172 15.38 27.19 -0.73
N GLY A 173 16.46 27.85 -0.31
CA GLY A 173 17.75 27.78 -1.01
C GLY A 173 18.34 26.37 -1.14
N PHE A 174 17.98 25.45 -0.23
CA PHE A 174 18.42 24.05 -0.30
C PHE A 174 17.82 23.27 -1.48
N CYS A 175 16.83 23.82 -2.19
CA CYS A 175 16.28 23.21 -3.40
C CYS A 175 17.22 23.28 -4.61
N GLY A 176 18.32 24.03 -4.53
CA GLY A 176 19.30 24.17 -5.62
C GLY A 176 18.79 25.03 -6.77
N GLU A 177 19.60 25.12 -7.83
CA GLU A 177 19.25 25.84 -9.06
C GLU A 177 17.98 25.27 -9.68
N ASP A 178 17.06 26.16 -10.06
CA ASP A 178 15.74 25.83 -10.63
C ASP A 178 14.93 24.79 -9.82
N ASN A 179 15.24 24.64 -8.55
CA ASN A 179 14.66 23.66 -7.63
C ASN A 179 14.95 22.19 -7.99
N ALA A 180 16.01 21.94 -8.76
CA ALA A 180 16.36 20.60 -9.25
C ALA A 180 16.48 19.56 -8.12
N THR A 181 17.05 19.94 -6.97
CA THR A 181 17.22 19.04 -5.81
C THR A 181 15.87 18.65 -5.21
N CYS A 182 14.96 19.60 -5.04
CA CYS A 182 13.62 19.33 -4.50
C CYS A 182 12.76 18.52 -5.48
N PHE A 183 12.89 18.74 -6.80
CA PHE A 183 12.21 17.90 -7.79
C PHE A 183 12.79 16.49 -7.88
N ALA A 184 14.10 16.32 -7.72
CA ALA A 184 14.71 15.00 -7.62
C ALA A 184 14.19 14.26 -6.38
N ALA A 185 14.19 14.92 -5.22
CA ALA A 185 13.65 14.34 -4.00
C ALA A 185 12.15 14.00 -4.11
N ALA A 186 11.35 14.86 -4.73
CA ALA A 186 9.92 14.59 -4.95
C ALA A 186 9.70 13.37 -5.85
N ARG A 187 10.56 13.16 -6.86
CA ARG A 187 10.53 11.96 -7.71
C ARG A 187 10.83 10.70 -6.91
N ASP A 188 11.78 10.76 -5.99
CA ASP A 188 12.09 9.62 -5.11
C ASP A 188 10.96 9.36 -4.12
N THR A 189 10.35 10.42 -3.55
CA THR A 189 9.13 10.29 -2.76
C THR A 189 7.98 9.65 -3.53
N TRP A 190 7.78 10.05 -4.80
CA TRP A 190 6.77 9.46 -5.65
C TRP A 190 7.04 7.97 -5.91
N ARG A 191 8.29 7.57 -6.11
CA ARG A 191 8.67 6.15 -6.22
C ARG A 191 8.32 5.39 -4.94
N ASP A 192 8.63 5.94 -3.77
CA ASP A 192 8.26 5.32 -2.49
C ASP A 192 6.73 5.14 -2.35
N ILE A 193 5.92 6.03 -2.93
CA ILE A 193 4.44 5.89 -2.97
C ILE A 193 4.03 4.78 -3.95
N GLN A 194 4.68 4.68 -5.11
CA GLN A 194 4.38 3.66 -6.12
C GLN A 194 4.79 2.25 -5.70
N ASP A 195 5.86 2.13 -4.92
CA ASP A 195 6.45 0.85 -4.50
C ASP A 195 5.77 0.26 -3.23
N ALA A 196 4.78 0.96 -2.66
CA ALA A 196 4.16 0.66 -1.37
C ALA A 196 3.05 -0.42 -1.39
#